data_AF-A0A8H9XCM1-F1
#
_entry.id   AF-A0A8H9XCM1-F1
#
_cell.length_a   1.000
_cell.length_b   1.000
_cell.length_c   1.000
_cell.angle_alpha   90.00
_cell.angle_beta   90.00
_cell.angle_gamma   90.00
#
_symmetry.space_group_name_H-M   'P 1'
#
loop_
_entity.id
_entity.type
_entity.pdbx_description
1 polymer ?
#
loop_
_entity_poly.entity_id
_entity_poly.type
_entity_poly.pdbx_seq_one_letter_code
_entity_poly.pdbx_strand_id
1 'polypeptide(L)'
;MKIKDQLFAAAAATALCVAPAAFAQNATAGAGVTAETPAGAAGASAFSDTQINGFASAMNDVQSLNDEYAPRLASESDAAAKAELQTEMNSKMTAAVEGAGITAQEYNQIAAAAQTDAALRSRIGQAMQADAAAGADASATAEADGGSMGAGAETDMGAGADANMESEASATEPQI
;
A
#
# COMPACT_ATOMS: atom_id res chain seq x y z
N MET A 1 -2.70 38.75 -51.18
CA MET A 1 -1.38 38.95 -51.83
C MET A 1 -0.33 38.71 -50.75
N LYS A 2 0.43 37.60 -50.73
CA LYS A 2 1.64 37.28 -51.52
C LYS A 2 2.70 38.38 -51.45
N ILE A 3 3.89 38.05 -50.94
CA ILE A 3 5.27 38.48 -51.30
C ILE A 3 6.16 38.15 -50.08
N LYS A 4 7.34 37.51 -50.15
CA LYS A 4 8.06 36.66 -51.12
C LYS A 4 9.28 36.10 -50.37
N ASP A 5 9.78 34.97 -50.85
CA ASP A 5 10.98 34.25 -50.43
C ASP A 5 12.24 35.09 -50.17
N GLN A 6 12.99 34.69 -49.14
CA GLN A 6 14.45 34.75 -49.12
C GLN A 6 14.99 33.39 -48.63
N LEU A 7 15.28 32.53 -49.61
CA LEU A 7 16.25 31.45 -49.49
C LEU A 7 17.62 32.03 -49.08
N PHE A 8 18.29 31.40 -48.13
CA PHE A 8 19.73 31.20 -48.23
C PHE A 8 20.01 29.70 -48.23
N ALA A 9 20.69 29.27 -49.28
CA ALA A 9 21.01 27.91 -49.63
C ALA A 9 22.42 27.52 -49.18
N ALA A 10 22.63 26.21 -49.13
CA ALA A 10 23.91 25.48 -49.14
C ALA A 10 24.67 25.40 -47.79
N ALA A 11 25.25 24.27 -47.37
CA ALA A 11 25.73 23.11 -48.15
C ALA A 11 25.94 21.84 -47.30
N ALA A 12 25.84 20.68 -48.00
CA ALA A 12 26.60 19.41 -47.87
C ALA A 12 26.51 18.59 -46.56
N ALA A 13 25.92 17.38 -46.57
CA ALA A 13 26.53 16.06 -46.90
C ALA A 13 27.66 15.67 -45.91
N THR A 14 27.74 14.54 -45.21
CA THR A 14 27.16 13.17 -45.26
C THR A 14 27.72 12.43 -44.02
N ALA A 15 26.96 11.53 -43.38
CA ALA A 15 27.49 10.25 -42.88
C ALA A 15 26.35 9.38 -42.30
N LEU A 16 26.16 8.22 -42.92
CA LEU A 16 25.26 7.15 -42.50
C LEU A 16 25.98 6.32 -41.43
N CYS A 17 25.58 6.43 -40.17
CA CYS A 17 25.95 5.46 -39.13
C CYS A 17 24.69 4.71 -38.68
N VAL A 18 24.62 3.43 -39.02
CA VAL A 18 23.68 2.48 -38.42
C VAL A 18 24.20 2.16 -37.02
N ALA A 19 23.44 2.55 -35.99
CA ALA A 19 23.60 2.11 -34.62
C ALA A 19 22.22 1.73 -34.06
N PRO A 20 22.11 0.70 -33.19
CA PRO A 20 20.85 0.10 -32.78
C PRO A 20 19.97 1.08 -31.99
N ALA A 21 18.65 0.92 -32.15
CA ALA A 21 17.61 1.73 -31.54
C ALA A 21 17.82 1.93 -30.03
N ALA A 22 18.26 3.11 -29.64
CA ALA A 22 18.16 3.63 -28.30
C ALA A 22 16.90 4.52 -28.23
N PHE A 23 15.92 4.05 -27.47
CA PHE A 23 14.74 4.73 -26.94
C PHE A 23 14.40 6.11 -27.50
N ALA A 24 13.28 6.14 -28.24
CA ALA A 24 12.51 7.36 -28.46
C ALA A 24 12.01 7.90 -27.12
N GLN A 25 12.68 8.91 -26.56
CA GLN A 25 12.13 9.76 -25.51
C GLN A 25 11.47 10.97 -26.17
N ASN A 26 10.18 10.81 -26.48
CA ASN A 26 9.24 11.90 -26.59
C ASN A 26 8.57 12.08 -25.22
N ALA A 27 9.03 13.05 -24.42
CA ALA A 27 8.21 13.67 -23.38
C ALA A 27 8.88 14.97 -22.89
N THR A 28 8.24 16.07 -23.27
CA THR A 28 8.05 17.35 -22.57
C THR A 28 8.93 17.68 -21.36
N ALA A 29 9.49 18.89 -21.41
CA ALA A 29 10.01 19.63 -20.28
C ALA A 29 9.01 19.68 -19.11
N GLY A 30 9.51 19.35 -17.92
CA GLY A 30 8.83 19.44 -16.63
C GLY A 30 9.87 19.18 -15.53
N ALA A 31 9.92 20.06 -14.54
CA ALA A 31 10.93 20.19 -13.49
C ALA A 31 11.58 18.88 -12.98
N GLY A 32 12.90 18.92 -12.85
CA GLY A 32 13.73 17.80 -12.44
C GLY A 32 13.45 17.31 -11.02
N VAL A 33 13.05 16.04 -10.93
CA VAL A 33 13.49 15.16 -9.86
C VAL A 33 14.72 14.45 -10.39
N THR A 34 15.85 14.60 -9.71
CA THR A 34 17.07 13.83 -9.98
C THR A 34 16.71 12.35 -9.90
N ALA A 35 16.59 11.71 -11.07
CA ALA A 35 16.54 10.27 -11.16
C ALA A 35 17.92 9.75 -10.75
N GLU A 36 18.03 9.33 -9.49
CA GLU A 36 19.12 8.46 -9.09
C GLU A 36 19.06 7.22 -10.00
N THR A 37 20.13 7.01 -10.75
CA THR A 37 20.37 5.83 -11.56
C THR A 37 20.01 4.59 -10.76
N PRO A 38 19.21 3.64 -11.28
CA PRO A 38 18.91 2.42 -10.55
C PRO A 38 20.22 1.69 -10.27
N ALA A 39 20.62 1.63 -9.00
CA ALA A 39 21.61 0.68 -8.54
C ALA A 39 21.14 -0.71 -8.99
N GLY A 40 22.04 -1.46 -9.62
CA GLY A 40 21.70 -2.67 -10.37
C GLY A 40 20.76 -3.61 -9.63
N ALA A 41 19.79 -4.17 -10.36
CA ALA A 41 18.82 -5.13 -9.85
C ALA A 41 19.53 -6.25 -9.10
N ALA A 42 19.48 -6.17 -7.77
CA ALA A 42 20.08 -7.13 -6.88
C ALA A 42 19.13 -8.33 -6.80
N GLY A 43 19.59 -9.53 -7.17
CA GLY A 43 18.78 -10.74 -7.10
C GLY A 43 18.43 -11.14 -5.66
N ALA A 44 17.55 -12.11 -5.45
CA ALA A 44 17.04 -12.53 -4.13
C ALA A 44 18.11 -12.82 -3.08
N SER A 45 19.31 -13.24 -3.50
CA SER A 45 20.45 -13.50 -2.59
C SER A 45 21.16 -12.23 -2.11
N ALA A 46 20.81 -11.07 -2.65
CA ALA A 46 21.41 -9.79 -2.30
C ALA A 46 20.79 -9.17 -1.04
N PHE A 47 19.65 -9.67 -0.57
CA PHE A 47 18.97 -9.18 0.62
C PHE A 47 18.96 -10.23 1.72
N SER A 48 19.38 -9.82 2.91
CA SER A 48 19.33 -10.63 4.13
C SER A 48 17.91 -10.83 4.63
N ASP A 49 17.67 -11.88 5.41
CA ASP A 49 16.35 -12.10 6.05
C ASP A 49 15.95 -10.93 6.96
N THR A 50 16.90 -10.29 7.64
CA THR A 50 16.65 -9.09 8.44
C THR A 50 16.09 -7.94 7.60
N GLN A 51 16.69 -7.70 6.43
CA GLN A 51 16.21 -6.65 5.51
C GLN A 51 14.82 -6.99 4.94
N ILE A 52 14.56 -8.27 4.65
CA ILE A 52 13.27 -8.73 4.14
C ILE A 52 12.18 -8.62 5.22
N ASN A 53 12.50 -8.96 6.47
CA ASN A 53 11.59 -8.80 7.60
C ASN A 53 11.31 -7.33 7.88
N GLY A 54 12.35 -6.48 7.88
CA GLY A 54 12.18 -5.02 8.02
C GLY A 54 11.32 -4.44 6.90
N PHE A 55 11.50 -4.91 5.67
CA PHE A 55 10.64 -4.52 4.54
C PHE A 55 9.19 -4.95 4.72
N ALA A 56 8.95 -6.18 5.19
CA ALA A 56 7.61 -6.69 5.49
C ALA A 56 6.91 -5.89 6.60
N SER A 57 7.62 -5.56 7.68
CA SER A 57 7.09 -4.71 8.76
C SER A 57 6.78 -3.30 8.24
N ALA A 58 7.73 -2.68 7.53
CA ALA A 58 7.54 -1.34 6.97
C ALA A 58 6.35 -1.28 5.99
N MET A 59 6.09 -2.34 5.21
CA MET A 59 4.91 -2.38 4.35
C MET A 59 3.59 -2.37 5.12
N ASN A 60 3.50 -3.07 6.26
CA ASN A 60 2.30 -3.02 7.11
C ASN A 60 2.07 -1.60 7.67
N ASP A 61 3.14 -0.95 8.13
CA ASP A 61 3.05 0.42 8.66
C ASP A 61 2.70 1.43 7.56
N VAL A 62 3.33 1.31 6.38
CA VAL A 62 3.05 2.17 5.22
C VAL A 62 1.62 1.96 4.71
N GLN A 63 1.10 0.73 4.76
CA GLN A 63 -0.30 0.45 4.43
C GLN A 63 -1.23 1.13 5.43
N SER A 64 -0.97 0.99 6.73
CA SER A 64 -1.75 1.63 7.79
C SER A 64 -1.75 3.17 7.65
N LEU A 65 -0.60 3.76 7.33
CA LEU A 65 -0.49 5.19 7.03
C LEU A 65 -1.29 5.58 5.79
N ASN A 66 -1.26 4.78 4.71
CA ASN A 66 -2.10 5.08 3.55
C ASN A 66 -3.58 5.04 3.90
N ASP A 67 -4.02 4.06 4.68
CA ASP A 67 -5.42 3.94 5.09
C ASP A 67 -5.87 5.11 5.99
N GLU A 68 -4.97 5.66 6.81
CA GLU A 68 -5.24 6.85 7.62
C GLU A 68 -5.26 8.15 6.79
N TYR A 69 -4.29 8.33 5.88
CA TYR A 69 -4.10 9.59 5.16
C TYR A 69 -4.91 9.70 3.88
N ALA A 70 -5.18 8.60 3.16
CA ALA A 70 -5.96 8.61 1.93
C ALA A 70 -7.31 9.33 2.07
N PRO A 71 -8.18 9.03 3.08
CA PRO A 71 -9.44 9.73 3.23
C PRO A 71 -9.26 11.21 3.60
N ARG A 72 -8.23 11.55 4.38
CA ARG A 72 -7.91 12.93 4.77
C ARG A 72 -7.49 13.76 3.55
N LEU A 73 -6.58 13.24 2.72
CA LEU A 73 -6.16 13.89 1.48
C LEU A 73 -7.28 14.00 0.44
N ALA A 74 -8.17 13.01 0.38
CA ALA A 74 -9.30 13.00 -0.55
C ALA A 74 -10.37 14.04 -0.14
N SER A 75 -10.59 14.22 1.16
CA SER A 75 -11.56 15.16 1.70
C SER A 75 -11.05 16.61 1.74
N GLU A 76 -9.73 16.80 1.81
CA GLU A 76 -9.11 18.12 1.86
C GLU A 76 -9.20 18.83 0.49
N SER A 77 -9.75 20.04 0.49
CA SER A 77 -9.92 20.86 -0.72
C SER A 77 -8.91 22.00 -0.78
N ASP A 78 -8.37 22.42 0.36
CA ASP A 78 -7.33 23.44 0.42
C ASP A 78 -5.97 22.86 -0.01
N ALA A 79 -5.30 23.57 -0.92
CA ALA A 79 -4.04 23.10 -1.47
C ALA A 79 -2.88 23.15 -0.45
N ALA A 80 -2.88 24.12 0.46
CA ALA A 80 -1.84 24.25 1.48
C ALA A 80 -2.01 23.16 2.54
N ALA A 81 -3.23 22.95 3.05
CA ALA A 81 -3.53 21.88 3.99
C ALA A 81 -3.24 20.49 3.39
N LYS A 82 -3.54 20.28 2.10
CA LYS A 82 -3.19 19.03 1.41
C LYS A 82 -1.67 18.83 1.32
N ALA A 83 -0.90 19.89 1.08
CA ALA A 83 0.56 19.80 1.08
C ALA A 83 1.11 19.46 2.48
N GLU A 84 0.55 20.05 3.55
CA GLU A 84 0.94 19.71 4.93
C GLU A 84 0.64 18.25 5.26
N LEU A 85 -0.55 17.75 4.90
CA LEU A 85 -0.90 16.32 5.07
C LEU A 85 0.06 15.40 4.31
N GLN A 86 0.45 15.77 3.10
CA GLN A 86 1.45 15.01 2.33
C GLN A 86 2.81 15.02 3.02
N THR A 87 3.29 16.18 3.50
CA THR A 87 4.57 16.27 4.22
C THR A 87 4.55 15.43 5.50
N GLU A 88 3.47 15.51 6.29
CA GLU A 88 3.29 14.71 7.50
C GLU A 88 3.31 13.21 7.20
N MET A 89 2.57 12.78 6.18
CA MET A 89 2.54 11.39 5.71
C MET A 89 3.93 10.92 5.28
N ASN A 90 4.65 11.70 4.47
CA ASN A 90 6.01 11.34 4.03
C ASN A 90 6.97 11.21 5.22
N SER A 91 6.89 12.11 6.20
CA SER A 91 7.71 12.03 7.42
C SER A 91 7.41 10.75 8.20
N LYS A 92 6.13 10.36 8.31
CA LYS A 92 5.73 9.13 9.00
C LYS A 92 6.13 7.88 8.23
N MET A 93 6.06 7.90 6.91
CA MET A 93 6.52 6.78 6.07
C MET A 93 8.02 6.55 6.24
N THR A 94 8.85 7.61 6.23
CA THR A 94 10.29 7.48 6.51
C THR A 94 10.54 6.92 7.90
N ALA A 95 9.84 7.43 8.92
CA ALA A 95 9.99 6.94 10.29
C ALA A 95 9.58 5.46 10.45
N ALA A 96 8.55 5.01 9.72
CA ALA A 96 8.15 3.60 9.70
C ALA A 96 9.24 2.70 9.09
N VAL A 97 9.82 3.12 7.96
CA VAL A 97 10.89 2.38 7.30
C VAL A 97 12.14 2.29 8.19
N GLU A 98 12.57 3.42 8.77
CA GLU A 98 13.71 3.48 9.68
C GLU A 98 13.46 2.69 10.97
N GLY A 99 12.24 2.75 11.52
CA GLY A 99 11.82 2.00 12.70
C GLY A 99 11.84 0.48 12.48
N ALA A 100 11.62 0.03 11.24
CA ALA A 100 11.75 -1.36 10.85
C ALA A 100 13.21 -1.82 10.64
N GLY A 101 14.19 -0.94 10.88
CA GLY A 101 15.62 -1.27 10.84
C GLY A 101 16.22 -1.31 9.43
N ILE A 102 15.55 -0.73 8.45
CA ILE A 102 16.05 -0.57 7.07
C ILE A 102 15.99 0.90 6.65
N THR A 103 16.80 1.27 5.66
CA THR A 103 16.74 2.63 5.09
C THR A 103 15.68 2.75 4.00
N ALA A 104 15.21 3.97 3.71
CA ALA A 104 14.35 4.26 2.57
C ALA A 104 14.95 3.76 1.24
N GLN A 105 16.29 3.83 1.11
CA GLN A 105 16.99 3.30 -0.05
C GLN A 105 16.90 1.77 -0.14
N GLU A 106 17.09 1.06 0.97
CA GLU A 106 16.92 -0.40 1.01
C GLU A 106 15.49 -0.82 0.74
N TYR A 107 14.51 -0.12 1.30
CA TYR A 107 13.10 -0.34 1.02
C TYR A 107 12.82 -0.28 -0.48
N ASN A 108 13.27 0.79 -1.15
CA ASN A 108 13.08 0.96 -2.59
C ASN A 108 13.83 -0.10 -3.41
N GLN A 109 15.04 -0.49 -2.99
CA GLN A 109 15.80 -1.54 -3.69
C GLN A 109 15.12 -2.91 -3.59
N ILE A 110 14.61 -3.27 -2.41
CA ILE A 110 13.87 -4.52 -2.20
C ILE A 110 12.57 -4.49 -3.01
N ALA A 111 11.83 -3.38 -2.98
CA ALA A 111 10.61 -3.20 -3.76
C ALA A 111 10.86 -3.35 -5.27
N ALA A 112 11.91 -2.71 -5.80
CA ALA A 112 12.28 -2.80 -7.21
C ALA A 112 12.71 -4.23 -7.59
N ALA A 113 13.53 -4.88 -6.76
CA ALA A 113 13.96 -6.25 -7.00
C ALA A 113 12.77 -7.24 -6.97
N ALA A 114 11.84 -7.07 -6.04
CA ALA A 114 10.66 -7.93 -5.90
C ALA A 114 9.77 -7.92 -7.15
N GLN A 115 9.78 -6.84 -7.95
CA GLN A 115 9.01 -6.80 -9.21
C GLN A 115 9.47 -7.87 -10.21
N THR A 116 10.76 -8.24 -10.19
CA THR A 116 11.36 -9.16 -11.18
C THR A 116 11.75 -10.50 -10.57
N ASP A 117 12.00 -10.55 -9.26
CA ASP A 117 12.45 -11.75 -8.57
C ASP A 117 11.29 -12.47 -7.86
N ALA A 118 10.92 -13.64 -8.38
CA ALA A 118 9.86 -14.46 -7.81
C ALA A 118 10.24 -15.09 -6.45
N ALA A 119 11.51 -15.43 -6.27
CA ALA A 119 11.98 -16.01 -5.01
C ALA A 119 11.97 -14.95 -3.91
N LEU A 120 12.38 -13.72 -4.22
CA LEU A 120 12.30 -12.60 -3.29
C LEU A 120 10.85 -12.32 -2.88
N ARG A 121 9.90 -12.27 -3.82
CA ARG A 121 8.47 -12.13 -3.49
C ARG A 121 7.97 -13.23 -2.56
N SER A 122 8.39 -14.47 -2.78
CA SER A 122 8.03 -15.58 -1.91
C SER A 122 8.60 -15.40 -0.49
N ARG A 123 9.85 -14.95 -0.35
CA ARG A 123 10.46 -14.67 0.97
C ARG A 123 9.76 -13.52 1.69
N ILE A 124 9.46 -12.44 0.98
CA ILE A 124 8.67 -11.31 1.51
C ILE A 124 7.30 -11.78 1.99
N GLY A 125 6.60 -12.60 1.19
CA GLY A 125 5.30 -13.17 1.57
C GLY A 125 5.36 -14.06 2.81
N GLN A 126 6.45 -14.83 2.98
CA GLN A 126 6.70 -15.63 4.17
C GLN A 126 6.97 -14.75 5.39
N ALA A 127 7.78 -13.69 5.25
CA ALA A 127 8.03 -12.74 6.32
C ALA A 127 6.74 -12.08 6.82
N MET A 128 5.85 -11.64 5.92
CA MET A 128 4.56 -11.06 6.30
C MET A 128 3.64 -12.05 7.03
N GLN A 129 3.63 -13.32 6.62
CA GLN A 129 2.85 -14.35 7.32
C GLN A 129 3.42 -14.70 8.70
N ALA A 130 4.75 -14.71 8.83
CA ALA A 130 5.42 -14.96 10.11
C ALA A 130 5.12 -13.84 11.11
N ASP A 131 5.12 -12.59 10.65
CA ASP A 131 4.78 -11.42 11.48
C ASP A 131 3.31 -11.46 11.95
N ALA A 132 2.39 -11.79 11.04
CA ALA A 132 0.98 -11.99 11.36
C ALA A 132 0.75 -13.13 12.37
N ALA A 133 1.50 -14.24 12.25
CA ALA A 133 1.42 -15.36 13.18
C ALA A 133 1.96 -15.00 14.58
N ALA A 134 3.01 -14.18 14.67
CA ALA A 134 3.52 -13.66 15.94
C ALA A 134 2.51 -12.73 16.64
N GLY A 135 1.78 -11.91 15.88
CA GLY A 135 0.69 -11.10 16.41
C GLY A 135 -0.53 -11.92 16.89
N ALA A 136 -0.82 -13.05 16.26
CA ALA A 136 -1.93 -13.92 16.63
C ALA A 136 -1.70 -14.69 17.94
N ASP A 137 -0.46 -15.10 18.24
CA ASP A 137 -0.10 -15.79 19.50
C ASP A 137 -0.21 -14.86 20.72
N ALA A 138 0.13 -13.58 20.56
CA ALA A 138 -0.06 -12.55 21.57
C ALA A 138 -1.54 -12.24 21.85
N SER A 139 -2.42 -12.36 20.84
CA SER A 139 -3.87 -12.20 21.03
C SER A 139 -4.49 -13.42 21.74
N ALA A 140 -4.02 -14.64 21.45
CA ALA A 140 -4.57 -15.85 22.05
C ALA A 140 -4.25 -16.01 23.55
N THR A 141 -3.17 -15.41 24.04
CA THR A 141 -2.79 -15.43 25.46
C THR A 141 -3.56 -14.41 26.32
N ALA A 142 -4.20 -13.40 25.71
CA ALA A 142 -5.01 -12.42 26.42
C ALA A 142 -6.45 -12.88 26.72
N GLU A 143 -6.94 -13.90 26.02
CA GLU A 143 -8.35 -14.36 26.12
C GLU A 143 -8.57 -15.53 27.09
N ALA A 144 -7.53 -16.04 27.76
CA ALA A 144 -7.64 -17.17 28.68
C ALA A 144 -7.89 -16.80 30.17
N ASP A 145 -7.83 -15.52 30.55
CA ASP A 145 -7.96 -15.05 31.95
C ASP A 145 -9.29 -14.31 32.23
N GLY A 146 -10.40 -14.72 31.59
CA GLY A 146 -11.73 -14.11 31.79
C GLY A 146 -12.83 -15.06 32.29
N GLY A 147 -12.56 -16.37 32.37
CA GLY A 147 -13.60 -17.39 32.52
C GLY A 147 -13.54 -18.18 33.84
N SER A 148 -13.51 -17.52 35.00
CA SER A 148 -13.63 -18.22 36.29
C SER A 148 -14.29 -17.38 37.38
N MET A 149 -15.58 -17.13 37.25
CA MET A 149 -16.50 -16.85 38.36
C MET A 149 -17.80 -17.60 37.99
N GLY A 150 -18.20 -18.69 38.65
CA GLY A 150 -18.20 -18.91 40.09
C GLY A 150 -19.65 -18.92 40.54
N ALA A 151 -20.23 -20.12 40.60
CA ALA A 151 -21.45 -20.56 41.26
C ALA A 151 -22.36 -19.53 41.96
N GLY A 152 -23.65 -19.56 41.60
CA GLY A 152 -24.74 -18.97 42.37
C GLY A 152 -26.08 -19.45 41.83
N ALA A 153 -26.49 -20.65 42.23
CA ALA A 153 -27.80 -21.20 41.96
C ALA A 153 -28.86 -20.42 42.75
N GLU A 154 -29.80 -19.78 42.07
CA GLU A 154 -31.05 -19.32 42.68
C GLU A 154 -32.21 -19.89 41.87
N THR A 155 -32.83 -20.90 42.46
CA THR A 155 -34.10 -21.50 42.08
C THR A 155 -35.20 -20.75 42.82
N ASP A 156 -36.04 -19.99 42.11
CA ASP A 156 -37.32 -19.46 42.62
C ASP A 156 -38.22 -19.16 41.41
N MET A 157 -39.05 -20.10 40.97
CA MET A 157 -40.45 -20.29 41.35
C MET A 157 -41.41 -19.18 40.87
N GLY A 158 -42.30 -19.52 39.92
CA GLY A 158 -43.66 -18.96 39.91
C GLY A 158 -44.25 -18.52 38.57
N ALA A 159 -45.29 -19.25 38.14
CA ALA A 159 -46.47 -18.81 37.36
C ALA A 159 -46.23 -18.29 35.92
N GLY A 160 -46.98 -18.69 34.89
CA GLY A 160 -48.25 -19.40 34.81
C GLY A 160 -48.99 -18.91 33.56
N ALA A 161 -49.75 -19.81 32.94
CA ALA A 161 -50.81 -19.61 31.94
C ALA A 161 -50.38 -19.10 30.53
N ASP A 162 -50.52 -19.88 29.45
CA ASP A 162 -51.73 -20.34 28.73
C ASP A 162 -52.24 -19.33 27.67
N ALA A 163 -52.83 -19.86 26.59
CA ALA A 163 -53.36 -19.24 25.35
C ALA A 163 -52.32 -18.78 24.31
N ASN A 164 -52.19 -19.34 23.10
CA ASN A 164 -53.10 -19.94 22.11
C ASN A 164 -54.29 -19.05 21.67
N MET A 165 -54.11 -18.31 20.57
CA MET A 165 -55.12 -18.00 19.53
C MET A 165 -54.40 -17.25 18.39
N GLU A 166 -54.15 -17.87 17.24
CA GLU A 166 -55.04 -17.89 16.06
C GLU A 166 -55.53 -16.51 15.58
N SER A 167 -55.23 -16.22 14.31
CA SER A 167 -56.14 -15.66 13.28
C SER A 167 -55.62 -14.43 12.53
N GLU A 168 -55.29 -14.69 11.26
CA GLU A 168 -55.71 -13.90 10.08
C GLU A 168 -55.25 -12.45 9.86
N ALA A 169 -54.44 -12.27 8.81
CA ALA A 169 -54.62 -11.34 7.68
C ALA A 169 -53.32 -11.41 6.83
N SER A 170 -53.23 -12.02 5.65
CA SER A 170 -54.01 -11.87 4.41
C SER A 170 -54.19 -10.42 3.97
N ALA A 171 -53.17 -9.89 3.29
CA ALA A 171 -53.24 -8.93 2.20
C ALA A 171 -51.83 -8.89 1.57
N THR A 172 -51.54 -9.57 0.45
CA THR A 172 -51.91 -9.19 -0.92
C THR A 172 -51.70 -7.71 -1.16
N GLU A 173 -50.54 -7.35 -1.71
CA GLU A 173 -50.44 -6.64 -2.99
C GLU A 173 -48.97 -6.48 -3.41
N PRO A 174 -48.59 -6.96 -4.61
CA PRO A 174 -47.47 -6.44 -5.36
C PRO A 174 -47.99 -5.54 -6.49
N GLN A 175 -47.47 -4.32 -6.63
CA GLN A 175 -47.58 -3.58 -7.87
C GLN A 175 -46.26 -2.85 -8.14
N ILE A 176 -45.57 -3.38 -9.16
CA ILE A 176 -44.77 -2.71 -10.22
C ILE A 176 -44.02 -1.42 -9.90
#